data_AF-A0A7X3R6H4-F1
#
_entry.id   AF-A0A7X3R6H4-F1
#
_cell.length_a   1.000
_cell.length_b   1.000
_cell.length_c   1.000
_cell.angle_alpha   90.00
_cell.angle_beta   90.00
_cell.angle_gamma   90.00
#
_symmetry.space_group_name_H-M   'P 1'
#
loop_
_entity.id
_entity.type
_entity.pdbx_description
1 polymer ?
#
loop_
_entity_poly.entity_id
_entity_poly.type
_entity_poly.pdbx_seq_one_letter_code
_entity_poly.pdbx_strand_id
1 'polypeptide(L)'
;MEAHVGCALDTAEKSVQLVETLGSPHLGLNFDISHFDVLGMPIEEAVRLMAPHAVHTHVKDQRGRVPDFEFLVPGEGDFDFTAYLRAMHAAGYEGSITAEVSNMVQRKPGYDPFEAAALCYRTLEKAFAEAGVPRT
;
A
#
# COMPACT_ATOMS: atom_id res chain seq x y z
N MET A 1 12.13 -5.30 0.56
CA MET A 1 12.50 -4.01 -0.08
C MET A 1 11.23 -3.28 -0.42
N GLU A 2 11.14 -1.97 -0.19
CA GLU A 2 9.96 -1.17 -0.53
C GLU A 2 10.32 -0.11 -1.57
N ALA A 3 9.42 0.12 -2.53
CA ALA A 3 9.55 1.24 -3.46
C ALA A 3 9.02 2.51 -2.80
N HIS A 4 9.72 3.61 -2.97
CA HIS A 4 9.27 4.92 -2.49
C HIS A 4 9.28 5.92 -3.63
N VAL A 5 8.14 6.57 -3.83
CA VAL A 5 8.01 7.68 -4.79
C VAL A 5 9.08 8.75 -4.53
N GLY A 6 9.78 9.17 -5.57
CA GLY A 6 10.89 10.14 -5.49
C GLY A 6 12.25 9.56 -5.05
N CYS A 7 12.36 8.25 -4.85
CA CYS A 7 13.64 7.57 -4.62
C CYS A 7 14.14 6.85 -5.89
N ALA A 8 15.34 6.24 -5.83
CA ALA A 8 15.91 5.51 -6.97
C ALA A 8 15.04 4.31 -7.40
N LEU A 9 14.34 3.70 -6.44
CA LEU A 9 13.36 2.64 -6.64
C LEU A 9 11.96 3.20 -6.32
N ASP A 10 11.27 3.69 -7.34
CA ASP A 10 10.02 4.46 -7.23
C ASP A 10 8.84 3.88 -8.01
N THR A 11 9.06 2.93 -8.93
CA THR A 11 7.98 2.30 -9.72
C THR A 11 7.88 0.80 -9.49
N ALA A 12 6.71 0.23 -9.80
CA ALA A 12 6.46 -1.20 -9.70
C ALA A 12 7.40 -1.98 -10.63
N GLU A 13 7.60 -1.51 -11.86
CA GLU A 13 8.44 -2.16 -12.87
C GLU A 13 9.90 -2.24 -12.43
N LYS A 14 10.45 -1.15 -11.87
CA LYS A 14 11.82 -1.17 -11.32
C LYS A 14 11.93 -2.16 -10.16
N SER A 15 10.88 -2.29 -9.36
CA SER A 15 10.87 -3.17 -8.17
C SER A 15 10.85 -4.63 -8.58
N VAL A 16 9.98 -4.99 -9.53
CA VAL A 16 9.93 -6.32 -10.14
C VAL A 16 11.24 -6.64 -10.83
N GLN A 17 11.75 -5.72 -11.67
CA GLN A 17 13.03 -5.90 -12.36
C GLN A 17 14.17 -6.20 -11.38
N LEU A 18 14.25 -5.48 -10.26
CA LEU A 18 15.29 -5.71 -9.25
C LEU A 18 15.20 -7.12 -8.66
N VAL A 19 14.00 -7.54 -8.25
CA VAL A 19 13.79 -8.86 -7.62
C VAL A 19 14.07 -9.98 -8.61
N GLU A 20 13.56 -9.88 -9.83
CA GLU A 20 13.78 -10.88 -10.88
C GLU A 20 15.24 -10.96 -11.31
N THR A 21 15.92 -9.82 -11.43
CA THR A 21 17.34 -9.77 -11.81
C THR A 21 18.22 -10.43 -10.75
N LEU A 22 17.93 -10.22 -9.47
CA LEU A 22 18.71 -10.80 -8.38
C LEU A 22 18.37 -12.27 -8.15
N GLY A 23 17.11 -12.68 -8.39
CA GLY A 23 16.66 -14.08 -8.29
C GLY A 23 16.94 -14.74 -6.94
N SER A 24 17.06 -13.96 -5.86
CA SER A 24 17.46 -14.45 -4.55
C SER A 24 16.24 -14.85 -3.72
N PRO A 25 16.22 -16.06 -3.11
CA PRO A 25 15.13 -16.47 -2.22
C PRO A 25 15.08 -15.67 -0.90
N HIS A 26 16.09 -14.83 -0.63
CA HIS A 26 16.17 -13.98 0.55
C HIS A 26 15.70 -12.53 0.29
N LEU A 27 15.23 -12.24 -0.92
CA LEU A 27 14.74 -10.92 -1.31
C LEU A 27 13.28 -10.99 -1.76
N GLY A 28 12.43 -10.21 -1.11
CA GLY A 28 11.04 -9.97 -1.51
C GLY A 28 10.65 -8.51 -1.39
N LEU A 29 9.45 -8.18 -1.90
CA LEU A 29 8.90 -6.83 -1.87
C LEU A 29 8.03 -6.62 -0.63
N ASN A 30 8.22 -5.47 0.02
CA ASN A 30 7.17 -4.86 0.82
C ASN A 30 6.34 -4.02 -0.14
N PHE A 31 5.12 -4.44 -0.42
CA PHE A 31 4.27 -3.80 -1.41
C PHE A 31 3.42 -2.73 -0.72
N ASP A 32 3.85 -1.47 -0.83
CA ASP A 32 3.03 -0.30 -0.52
C ASP A 32 2.39 0.25 -1.80
N ILE A 33 1.07 0.12 -1.92
CA ILE A 33 0.33 0.58 -3.10
C ILE A 33 0.23 2.11 -3.20
N SER A 34 0.31 2.82 -2.06
CA SER A 34 0.15 4.28 -2.03
C SER A 34 1.21 5.01 -2.86
N HIS A 35 2.43 4.46 -2.93
CA HIS A 35 3.53 4.99 -3.74
C HIS A 35 3.24 4.91 -5.24
N PHE A 36 2.48 3.92 -5.69
CA PHE A 36 2.10 3.77 -7.09
C PHE A 36 0.80 4.50 -7.42
N ASP A 37 -0.14 4.58 -6.48
CA ASP A 37 -1.36 5.37 -6.68
C ASP A 37 -1.04 6.85 -6.90
N VAL A 38 -0.11 7.44 -6.13
CA VAL A 38 0.29 8.85 -6.35
C VAL A 38 1.01 9.07 -7.68
N LEU A 39 1.51 8.00 -8.32
CA LEU A 39 2.04 8.00 -9.69
C LEU A 39 0.94 7.80 -10.76
N GLY A 40 -0.31 7.56 -10.34
CA GLY A 40 -1.45 7.33 -11.21
C GLY A 40 -1.60 5.89 -11.70
N MET A 41 -0.87 4.93 -11.11
CA MET A 41 -0.98 3.53 -11.48
C MET A 41 -2.32 2.93 -11.00
N PRO A 42 -3.10 2.27 -11.86
CA PRO A 42 -4.31 1.57 -11.46
C PRO A 42 -4.04 0.47 -10.42
N ILE A 43 -5.00 0.25 -9.52
CA ILE A 43 -4.89 -0.74 -8.44
C ILE A 43 -4.59 -2.13 -8.99
N GLU A 44 -5.35 -2.57 -9.99
CA GLU A 44 -5.24 -3.90 -10.58
C GLU A 44 -3.89 -4.09 -11.28
N GLU A 45 -3.33 -3.03 -11.85
CA GLU A 45 -2.02 -3.05 -12.48
C GLU A 45 -0.89 -3.16 -11.44
N ALA A 46 -0.93 -2.32 -10.40
CA ALA A 46 0.04 -2.38 -9.30
C ALA A 46 0.02 -3.77 -8.63
N VAL A 47 -1.18 -4.28 -8.32
CA VAL A 47 -1.35 -5.60 -7.69
C VAL A 47 -0.84 -6.72 -8.59
N ARG A 48 -1.19 -6.71 -9.88
CA ARG A 48 -0.74 -7.73 -10.84
C ARG A 48 0.79 -7.83 -10.91
N LEU A 49 1.49 -6.68 -10.87
CA LEU A 49 2.94 -6.64 -10.92
C LEU A 49 3.59 -7.00 -9.58
N MET A 50 3.07 -6.47 -8.47
CA MET A 50 3.78 -6.50 -7.19
C MET A 50 3.43 -7.72 -6.33
N ALA A 51 2.16 -8.15 -6.33
CA ALA A 51 1.69 -9.22 -5.43
C ALA A 51 2.46 -10.55 -5.58
N PRO A 52 2.86 -11.01 -6.79
CA PRO A 52 3.63 -12.24 -6.94
C PRO A 52 4.98 -12.26 -6.22
N HIS A 53 5.54 -11.07 -5.91
CA HIS A 53 6.83 -10.91 -5.26
C HIS A 53 6.70 -10.34 -3.84
N ALA A 54 5.47 -10.09 -3.38
CA ALA A 54 5.20 -9.46 -2.10
C ALA A 54 5.36 -10.46 -0.95
N VAL A 55 6.21 -10.12 0.02
CA VAL A 55 6.37 -10.85 1.29
C VAL A 55 5.74 -10.10 2.46
N HIS A 56 5.44 -8.81 2.27
CA HIS A 56 4.73 -7.95 3.20
C HIS A 56 4.03 -6.85 2.41
N THR A 57 3.10 -6.13 3.05
CA THR A 57 2.47 -4.96 2.45
C THR A 57 2.47 -3.80 3.43
N HIS A 58 2.41 -2.60 2.87
CA HIS A 58 1.90 -1.44 3.58
C HIS A 58 0.72 -0.85 2.82
N VAL A 59 -0.13 -0.14 3.55
CA VAL A 59 -1.15 0.73 2.96
C VAL A 59 -1.18 2.06 3.71
N LYS A 60 -1.38 3.12 2.93
CA LYS A 60 -1.69 4.48 3.37
C LYS A 60 -2.96 4.91 2.64
N ASP A 61 -3.54 6.01 3.08
CA ASP A 61 -4.39 6.78 2.18
C ASP A 61 -3.55 7.90 1.55
N GLN A 62 -4.08 8.53 0.52
CA GLN A 62 -3.36 9.58 -0.18
C GLN A 62 -4.30 10.53 -0.90
N ARG A 63 -3.78 11.72 -1.20
CA ARG A 63 -4.42 12.66 -2.11
C ARG A 63 -3.42 13.32 -3.03
N GLY A 64 -3.88 13.69 -4.21
CA GLY A 64 -3.05 14.32 -5.23
C GLY A 64 -2.23 13.29 -6.03
N ARG A 65 -1.29 13.82 -6.80
CA ARG A 65 -0.41 13.08 -7.72
C ARG A 65 0.96 13.74 -7.75
N VAL A 66 2.00 13.00 -8.06
CA VAL A 66 3.36 13.57 -8.19
C VAL A 66 3.36 14.76 -9.16
N PRO A 67 4.02 15.89 -8.81
CA PRO A 67 4.81 16.12 -7.60
C PRO A 67 4.01 16.56 -6.36
N ASP A 68 2.76 16.97 -6.53
CA ASP A 68 1.91 17.56 -5.50
C ASP A 68 0.97 16.52 -4.88
N PHE A 69 1.50 15.72 -3.95
CA PHE A 69 0.76 14.68 -3.24
C PHE A 69 0.99 14.74 -1.72
N GLU A 70 0.10 14.08 -0.98
CA GLU A 70 0.19 13.93 0.46
C GLU A 70 -0.25 12.51 0.85
N PHE A 71 0.52 11.86 1.74
CA PHE A 71 0.11 10.63 2.40
C PHE A 71 -0.69 10.92 3.67
N LEU A 72 -1.72 10.12 3.89
CA LEU A 72 -2.76 10.30 4.89
C LEU A 72 -2.98 9.00 5.67
N VAL A 73 -3.74 9.08 6.76
CA VAL A 73 -4.19 7.88 7.50
C VAL A 73 -5.29 7.18 6.67
N PRO A 74 -5.24 5.84 6.49
CA PRO A 74 -6.35 5.07 5.91
C PRO A 74 -7.74 5.51 6.38
N GLY A 75 -8.53 6.09 5.46
CA GLY A 75 -9.87 6.60 5.72
C GLY A 75 -9.98 8.13 5.76
N GLU A 76 -8.88 8.85 5.63
CA GLU A 76 -8.87 10.32 5.46
C GLU A 76 -8.92 10.76 3.98
N GLY A 77 -8.68 9.85 3.05
CA GLY A 77 -8.75 10.08 1.61
C GLY A 77 -9.80 9.21 0.93
N ASP A 78 -9.68 9.11 -0.39
CA ASP A 78 -10.67 8.48 -1.27
C ASP A 78 -10.12 7.17 -1.89
N PHE A 79 -9.02 6.61 -1.38
CA PHE A 79 -8.47 5.37 -1.92
C PHE A 79 -9.44 4.19 -1.74
N ASP A 80 -9.68 3.44 -2.81
CA ASP A 80 -10.61 2.30 -2.80
C ASP A 80 -9.94 1.04 -2.22
N PHE A 81 -9.88 0.98 -0.88
CA PHE A 81 -9.37 -0.19 -0.15
C PHE A 81 -10.16 -1.46 -0.47
N THR A 82 -11.46 -1.35 -0.78
CA THR A 82 -12.30 -2.51 -1.12
C THR A 82 -11.88 -3.11 -2.46
N ALA A 83 -11.63 -2.29 -3.49
CA ALA A 83 -11.09 -2.74 -4.76
C ALA A 83 -9.67 -3.32 -4.60
N TYR A 84 -8.81 -2.66 -3.82
CA TYR A 84 -7.47 -3.16 -3.51
C TYR A 84 -7.50 -4.55 -2.87
N LEU A 85 -8.32 -4.75 -1.83
CA LEU A 85 -8.42 -6.04 -1.13
C LEU A 85 -8.94 -7.15 -2.05
N ARG A 86 -9.92 -6.86 -2.92
CA ARG A 86 -10.39 -7.83 -3.92
C ARG A 86 -9.29 -8.19 -4.91
N ALA A 87 -8.53 -7.21 -5.38
CA ALA A 87 -7.41 -7.44 -6.29
C ALA A 87 -6.31 -8.30 -5.63
N MET A 88 -5.93 -7.98 -4.38
CA MET A 88 -4.93 -8.74 -3.62
C MET A 88 -5.38 -10.18 -3.39
N HIS A 89 -6.65 -10.38 -3.02
CA HIS A 89 -7.22 -11.71 -2.85
C HIS A 89 -7.25 -12.49 -4.17
N ALA A 90 -7.66 -11.86 -5.27
CA ALA A 90 -7.66 -12.48 -6.59
C ALA A 90 -6.25 -12.83 -7.09
N ALA A 91 -5.23 -12.07 -6.67
CA ALA A 91 -3.83 -12.35 -6.93
C ALA A 91 -3.24 -13.47 -6.04
N GLY A 92 -4.02 -14.00 -5.09
CA GLY A 92 -3.60 -15.06 -4.18
C GLY A 92 -2.66 -14.60 -3.07
N TYR A 93 -2.67 -13.30 -2.71
CA TYR A 93 -1.90 -12.82 -1.57
C TYR A 93 -2.59 -13.23 -0.26
N GLU A 94 -1.86 -13.97 0.58
CA GLU A 94 -2.34 -14.51 1.87
C GLU A 94 -1.70 -13.83 3.08
N GLY A 95 -0.81 -12.85 2.87
CA GLY A 95 -0.13 -12.12 3.93
C GLY A 95 -1.00 -11.03 4.57
N SER A 96 -0.42 -10.34 5.55
CA SER A 96 -1.10 -9.23 6.24
C SER A 96 -1.20 -7.98 5.38
N ILE A 97 -2.32 -7.26 5.51
CA ILE A 97 -2.49 -5.88 5.02
C ILE A 97 -2.21 -4.92 6.17
N THR A 98 -1.04 -4.28 6.14
CA THR A 98 -0.54 -3.48 7.26
C THR A 98 -0.70 -1.99 6.98
N ALA A 99 -1.38 -1.26 7.85
CA ALA A 99 -1.41 0.21 7.76
C ALA A 99 -0.06 0.81 8.18
N GLU A 100 0.47 1.75 7.40
CA GLU A 100 1.68 2.50 7.77
C GLU A 100 1.35 3.99 7.94
N VAL A 101 1.54 4.55 9.14
CA VAL A 101 1.36 5.99 9.35
C VAL A 101 2.63 6.74 8.91
N SER A 102 2.55 7.51 7.82
CA SER A 102 3.73 8.17 7.23
C SER A 102 4.30 9.30 8.11
N ASN A 103 5.57 9.66 7.86
CA ASN A 103 6.16 10.87 8.45
C ASN A 103 5.41 12.16 8.09
N MET A 104 4.69 12.21 6.97
CA MET A 104 3.85 13.35 6.60
C MET A 104 2.67 13.52 7.57
N VAL A 105 2.11 12.40 8.06
CA VAL A 105 1.07 12.41 9.08
C VAL A 105 1.66 12.66 10.47
N GLN A 106 2.70 11.92 10.86
CA GLN A 106 3.28 11.98 12.21
C GLN A 106 3.78 13.37 12.61
N ARG A 107 4.15 14.21 11.62
CA ARG A 107 4.63 15.58 11.85
C ARG A 107 3.52 16.63 11.96
N LYS A 108 2.25 16.26 11.70
CA LYS A 108 1.13 17.21 11.78
C LYS A 108 0.91 17.64 13.23
N PRO A 109 0.61 18.93 13.48
CA PRO A 109 0.18 19.38 14.80
C PRO A 109 -1.04 18.59 15.27
N GLY A 110 -1.04 18.14 16.53
CA GLY A 110 -2.16 17.38 17.09
C GLY A 110 -2.23 15.91 16.65
N TYR A 111 -1.17 15.36 16.04
CA TYR A 111 -1.10 13.92 15.77
C TYR A 111 -1.23 13.09 17.06
N ASP A 112 -2.21 12.18 17.06
CA ASP A 112 -2.39 11.16 18.09
C ASP A 112 -2.21 9.77 17.46
N PRO A 113 -1.19 8.99 17.89
CA PRO A 113 -0.92 7.69 17.32
C PRO A 113 -2.03 6.66 17.59
N PHE A 114 -2.78 6.79 18.69
CA PHE A 114 -3.86 5.86 19.01
C PHE A 114 -5.10 6.13 18.18
N GLU A 115 -5.46 7.40 17.97
CA GLU A 115 -6.55 7.77 17.06
C GLU A 115 -6.25 7.37 15.62
N ALA A 116 -5.00 7.59 15.17
CA ALA A 116 -4.58 7.15 13.84
C ALA A 116 -4.66 5.62 13.70
N ALA A 117 -4.14 4.86 14.67
CA ALA A 117 -4.22 3.40 14.65
C ALA A 117 -5.67 2.89 14.68
N ALA A 118 -6.54 3.53 15.49
CA ALA A 118 -7.94 3.17 15.58
C ALA A 118 -8.69 3.48 14.27
N LEU A 119 -8.38 4.59 13.60
CA LEU A 119 -8.93 4.93 12.29
C LEU A 119 -8.48 3.93 11.23
N CYS A 120 -7.18 3.62 11.16
CA CYS A 120 -6.65 2.58 10.27
C CYS A 120 -7.41 1.26 10.43
N TYR A 121 -7.56 0.80 11.67
CA TYR A 121 -8.23 -0.47 11.97
C TYR A 121 -9.68 -0.46 11.48
N ARG A 122 -10.46 0.58 11.82
CA ARG A 122 -11.88 0.68 11.43
C ARG A 122 -12.05 0.77 9.91
N THR A 123 -11.19 1.53 9.23
CA THR A 123 -11.23 1.67 7.76
C THR A 123 -10.97 0.34 7.09
N LEU A 124 -9.90 -0.35 7.46
CA LEU A 124 -9.55 -1.64 6.86
C LEU A 124 -10.56 -2.72 7.24
N GLU A 125 -11.04 -2.76 8.49
CA GLU A 125 -12.09 -3.69 8.92
C GLU A 125 -13.35 -3.56 8.05
N LYS A 126 -13.81 -2.33 7.83
CA LYS A 126 -14.94 -2.06 6.93
C LYS A 126 -14.66 -2.52 5.50
N ALA A 127 -13.48 -2.19 4.97
CA ALA A 127 -13.10 -2.55 3.61
C ALA A 127 -13.03 -4.08 3.40
N PHE A 128 -12.48 -4.83 4.37
CA PHE A 128 -12.49 -6.29 4.35
C PHE A 128 -13.92 -6.86 4.31
N ALA A 129 -14.82 -6.33 5.15
CA ALA A 129 -16.22 -6.74 5.19
C ALA A 129 -16.93 -6.47 3.84
N GLU A 130 -16.71 -5.29 3.25
CA GLU A 130 -17.28 -4.91 1.94
C GLU A 130 -16.68 -5.69 0.77
N ALA A 131 -15.39 -6.04 0.87
CA ALA A 131 -14.70 -6.84 -0.14
C ALA A 131 -15.19 -8.29 -0.16
N GLY A 132 -15.71 -8.79 0.95
CA GLY A 132 -16.05 -10.20 1.12
C GLY A 132 -14.82 -11.10 1.21
N VAL A 133 -13.68 -10.52 1.60
CA VAL A 133 -12.39 -11.21 1.70
C VAL A 133 -12.12 -11.60 3.16
N PRO A 134 -11.65 -12.83 3.45
CA PRO A 134 -11.30 -13.23 4.81
C PRO A 134 -10.18 -12.36 5.40
N ARG A 135 -10.28 -12.03 6.69
CA ARG A 135 -9.15 -11.55 7.50
C ARG A 135 -8.48 -12.77 8.12
N THR A 136 -7.38 -13.23 7.53
CA THR A 136 -6.52 -14.27 8.10
C THR A 136 -5.38 -13.65 8.90
#